data_AF-A0A7J3PMM6-F1
#
_entry.id   AF-A0A7J3PMM6-F1
#
_cell.length_a   1.000
_cell.length_b   1.000
_cell.length_c   1.000
_cell.angle_alpha   90.00
_cell.angle_beta   90.00
_cell.angle_gamma   90.00
#
_symmetry.space_group_name_H-M   'P 1'
#
loop_
_entity.id
_entity.type
_entity.pdbx_description
1 polymer ?
#
loop_
_entity_poly.entity_id
_entity_poly.type
_entity_poly.pdbx_seq_one_letter_code
_entity_poly.pdbx_strand_id
1 'polypeptide(L)' 'MEPVIEIEDLWWRYEYSKDWVLKGINLKINPEEFVVITGPNDSGKSSLVSTFNG' A
#
# COMPACT_ATOMS: atom_id res chain seq x y z
N MET A 1 6.89 20.33 0.41
CA MET A 1 7.72 19.30 -0.24
C MET A 1 6.76 18.29 -0.83
N GLU A 2 6.98 17.85 -2.06
CA GLU A 2 6.14 16.83 -2.69
C GLU A 2 6.45 15.45 -2.06
N PRO A 3 5.43 14.62 -1.77
CA PRO A 3 5.65 13.27 -1.27
C PRO A 3 6.34 12.39 -2.34
N VAL A 4 7.17 11.45 -1.90
CA VAL A 4 7.78 10.45 -2.80
C VAL A 4 6.82 9.29 -3.10
N ILE A 5 5.86 9.05 -2.20
CA ILE A 5 4.75 8.11 -2.41
C ILE A 5 3.47 8.76 -1.87
N GLU A 6 2.45 8.82 -2.71
CA GLU A 6 1.10 9.25 -2.34
C GLU A 6 0.09 8.24 -2.86
N ILE A 7 -0.71 7.70 -1.92
CA ILE A 7 -1.75 6.72 -2.18
C ILE A 7 -3.04 7.27 -1.60
N GLU A 8 -4.05 7.43 -2.44
CA GLU A 8 -5.38 7.90 -2.08
C GLU A 8 -6.42 6.83 -2.41
N ASP A 9 -7.21 6.41 -1.41
CA ASP A 9 -8.27 5.41 -1.50
C ASP A 9 -7.90 4.16 -2.34
N LEU A 10 -6.74 3.56 -2.06
CA LEU A 10 -6.31 2.36 -2.78
C LEU A 10 -7.12 1.14 -2.38
N TRP A 11 -7.72 0.53 -3.39
CA TRP A 11 -8.35 -0.78 -3.32
C TRP A 11 -7.64 -1.70 -4.30
N TRP A 12 -7.15 -2.84 -3.80
CA TRP A 12 -6.37 -3.76 -4.61
C TRP A 12 -6.67 -5.21 -4.28
N ARG A 13 -6.71 -6.02 -5.34
CA ARG A 13 -6.89 -7.47 -5.28
C ARG A 13 -6.14 -8.13 -6.43
N TYR A 14 -5.80 -9.40 -6.23
CA TYR A 14 -5.38 -10.24 -7.35
C TYR A 14 -6.52 -10.41 -8.35
N GLU A 15 -6.19 -10.47 -9.64
CA GLU A 15 -7.17 -10.57 -10.73
C GLU A 15 -8.12 -11.77 -10.57
N TYR A 16 -7.59 -12.89 -10.06
CA TYR A 16 -8.35 -14.12 -9.81
C TYR A 16 -9.10 -14.11 -8.46
N SER A 17 -8.88 -13.11 -7.60
CA SER A 17 -9.52 -13.02 -6.29
C SER A 17 -10.85 -12.25 -6.37
N LYS A 18 -11.88 -12.77 -5.68
CA LYS A 18 -13.12 -12.01 -5.48
C LYS A 18 -12.96 -10.95 -4.38
N ASP A 19 -12.18 -11.27 -3.35
CA ASP A 19 -11.99 -10.42 -2.18
C ASP A 19 -10.86 -9.42 -2.38
N TRP A 20 -11.06 -8.23 -1.83
CA TRP A 20 -10.03 -7.19 -1.76
C TRP A 20 -9.02 -7.48 -0.66
N VAL A 21 -7.74 -7.41 -1.03
CA VAL A 21 -6.61 -7.55 -0.09
C VAL A 21 -6.34 -6.21 0.59
N LEU A 22 -6.38 -5.12 -0.18
CA LEU A 22 -6.26 -3.75 0.31
C LEU A 22 -7.60 -3.04 0.08
N LYS A 23 -8.09 -2.31 1.09
CA LYS A 23 -9.35 -1.57 1.04
C LYS A 23 -9.15 -0.20 1.68
N GLY A 24 -9.39 0.86 0.93
CA GLY A 24 -9.37 2.24 1.43
C GLY A 24 -8.04 2.66 2.03
N ILE A 25 -6.92 2.20 1.46
CA ILE A 25 -5.60 2.56 1.98
C ILE A 25 -5.27 4.00 1.56
N ASN A 26 -4.90 4.81 2.55
CA ASN A 26 -4.39 6.16 2.36
C ASN A 26 -3.01 6.24 3.01
N LEU A 27 -2.00 6.63 2.24
CA LEU A 27 -0.61 6.67 2.69
C LEU A 27 0.12 7.82 2.01
N LYS A 28 0.89 8.57 2.79
CA LYS A 28 1.79 9.61 2.31
C LYS A 28 3.17 9.36 2.91
N ILE A 29 4.19 9.24 2.06
CA ILE A 29 5.59 9.14 2.49
C ILE A 29 6.33 10.33 1.92
N ASN A 30 6.91 11.13 2.81
CA ASN A 30 7.68 12.31 2.43
C ASN A 30 9.14 11.95 2.13
N PRO A 31 9.88 12.81 1.40
CA PRO A 31 11.32 12.66 1.26
C PRO A 31 12.01 12.51 2.63
N GLU A 32 13.06 11.69 2.67
CA GLU A 32 13.90 11.46 3.87
C GLU A 32 13.24 10.70 5.03
N GLU A 33 12.01 10.21 4.86
CA GLU A 33 11.37 9.33 5.85
C GLU A 33 11.88 7.88 5.76
N PHE A 34 12.24 7.31 6.92
CA PHE A 34 12.45 5.87 7.06
C PHE A 34 11.16 5.22 7.58
N VAL A 35 10.47 4.48 6.72
CA VAL A 35 9.15 3.89 7.02
C VAL A 35 9.23 2.37 7.10
N VAL A 36 8.57 1.79 8.11
CA VAL A 36 8.42 0.35 8.29
C VAL A 36 6.94 -0.03 8.15
N ILE A 37 6.64 -0.91 7.20
CA ILE A 37 5.30 -1.51 7.05
C ILE A 37 5.28 -2.83 7.80
N THR A 38 4.46 -2.91 8.85
CA THR A 38 4.36 -4.08 9.75
C THR A 38 2.91 -4.49 9.98
N GLY A 39 2.71 -5.70 10.52
CA GLY A 39 1.40 -6.30 10.72
C GLY A 39 1.40 -7.83 10.61
N PRO A 40 0.34 -8.51 11.07
CA PRO A 40 0.22 -9.98 11.08
C PRO A 40 0.43 -10.62 9.71
N ASN A 41 0.73 -11.92 9.67
CA ASN A 41 0.77 -12.64 8.40
C ASN A 41 -0.56 -12.46 7.63
N ASP A 42 -0.44 -12.36 6.31
CA ASP A 42 -1.59 -12.17 5.39
C ASP A 42 -2.34 -10.83 5.52
N SER A 43 -1.80 -9.85 6.25
CA SER A 43 -2.41 -8.52 6.39
C SER A 43 -2.25 -7.59 5.17
N GLY A 44 -1.79 -8.08 4.02
CA GLY A 44 -1.61 -7.28 2.79
C GLY A 44 -0.32 -6.46 2.70
N LYS A 45 0.68 -6.64 3.58
CA LYS A 45 1.93 -5.85 3.57
C LYS A 45 2.68 -5.91 2.24
N SER A 46 2.98 -7.13 1.77
CA SER A 46 3.68 -7.30 0.49
C SER A 46 2.84 -6.80 -0.68
N SER A 47 1.52 -6.99 -0.61
CA SER A 47 0.58 -6.48 -1.61
C SER A 47 0.58 -4.95 -1.69
N LEU A 48 0.66 -4.24 -0.55
CA LEU A 48 0.78 -2.78 -0.51
C LEU A 48 2.11 -2.32 -1.13
N VAL A 49 3.22 -2.98 -0.80
CA VAL A 49 4.52 -2.63 -1.40
C VAL A 49 4.53 -2.89 -2.91
N SER A 50 3.87 -3.96 -3.38
CA SER A 50 3.76 -4.26 -4.81
C SER A 50 3.02 -3.17 -5.60
N THR A 51 2.19 -2.34 -4.95
CA THR A 51 1.48 -1.25 -5.63
C THR A 51 2.29 0.04 -5.71
N PHE A 52 3.50 0.10 -5.13
CA PHE A 52 4.33 1.32 -5.14
C PHE A 52 4.99 1.58 -6.50
N ASN A 53 5.24 0.52 -7.27
CA ASN A 53 5.74 0.62 -8.64
C ASN A 53 4.56 0.50 -9.59
N GLY A 54 4.01 1.64 -10.01
CA GLY A 54 3.03 1.72 -11.10
C GLY A 54 3.61 1.25 -12.44
#